data_AF-A0A1I1NSB4-F1
#
_entry.id   AF-A0A1I1NSB4-F1
#
_cell.length_a   1.000
_cell.length_b   1.000
_cell.length_c   1.000
_cell.angle_alpha   90.00
_cell.angle_beta   90.00
_cell.angle_gamma   90.00
#
_symmetry.space_group_name_H-M   'P 1'
#
loop_
_entity.id
_entity.type
_entity.pdbx_description
1 polymer ?
#
loop_
_entity_poly.entity_id
_entity_poly.type
_entity_poly.pdbx_seq_one_letter_code
_entity_poly.pdbx_strand_id
1 'polypeptide(L)' 'MPAASNDRRIDYVEFVVADIPRARGFYEQAFGWTMTEYGPDYCAFSDGRLEGGFTTIGTVRPGARW' A
#
# COMPACT_ATOMS: atom_id res chain seq x y z
N MET A 1 -19.93 -11.95 22.85
CA MET A 1 -19.30 -12.25 21.55
C MET A 1 -17.81 -12.07 21.72
N PRO A 2 -16.95 -13.05 21.42
CA PRO A 2 -15.52 -12.79 21.36
C PRO A 2 -15.28 -11.72 20.29
N ALA A 3 -14.33 -10.81 20.54
CA ALA A 3 -13.90 -9.88 19.50
C ALA A 3 -13.41 -10.69 18.29
N ALA A 4 -13.80 -10.31 17.08
CA ALA A 4 -13.24 -10.89 15.87
C ALA A 4 -11.72 -10.70 15.90
N SER A 5 -10.96 -11.66 15.36
CA SER A 5 -9.49 -11.70 15.44
C SER A 5 -8.77 -10.43 14.94
N ASN A 6 -9.45 -9.58 14.18
CA ASN A 6 -8.93 -8.32 13.62
C ASN A 6 -9.72 -7.08 14.05
N ASP A 7 -10.53 -7.14 15.12
CA ASP A 7 -11.27 -5.96 15.61
C ASP A 7 -10.31 -4.78 15.86
N ARG A 8 -10.62 -3.62 15.27
CA ARG A 8 -9.87 -2.35 15.36
C ARG A 8 -8.44 -2.39 14.80
N ARG A 9 -8.12 -3.33 13.92
CA ARG A 9 -6.88 -3.30 13.13
C ARG A 9 -7.09 -2.53 11.83
N ILE A 10 -6.00 -2.01 11.27
CA ILE A 10 -6.04 -1.40 9.94
C ILE A 10 -6.06 -2.54 8.92
N ASP A 11 -7.05 -2.54 8.03
CA ASP A 11 -7.16 -3.53 6.96
C ASP A 11 -6.81 -2.97 5.58
N TYR A 12 -6.70 -1.65 5.48
CA TYR A 12 -6.37 -0.97 4.23
C TYR A 12 -5.47 0.25 4.44
N VAL A 13 -4.43 0.39 3.61
CA VAL A 13 -3.58 1.59 3.55
C VAL A 13 -3.38 2.02 2.10
N GLU A 14 -3.47 3.32 1.84
CA GLU A 14 -3.14 3.90 0.54
C GLU A 14 -1.95 4.84 0.64
N PHE A 15 -1.02 4.69 -0.30
CA PHE A 15 0.16 5.53 -0.42
C PHE A 15 0.11 6.35 -1.71
N VAL A 16 0.24 7.66 -1.58
CA VAL A 16 0.53 8.53 -2.72
C VAL A 16 2.04 8.46 -3.02
N VAL A 17 2.40 7.96 -4.20
CA VAL A 17 3.79 7.76 -4.63
C VAL A 17 4.08 8.52 -5.91
N ALA A 18 5.34 8.90 -6.10
CA ALA A 18 5.77 9.60 -7.32
C ALA A 18 5.98 8.65 -8.52
N ASP A 19 6.22 7.37 -8.25
CA ASP A 19 6.59 6.36 -9.24
C ASP A 19 6.12 4.97 -8.74
N ILE A 20 5.06 4.45 -9.36
CA ILE A 20 4.46 3.16 -8.98
C ILE A 20 5.41 2.00 -9.27
N PRO A 21 6.00 1.84 -10.48
CA PRO A 21 6.96 0.77 -10.75
C PRO A 21 8.11 0.70 -9.74
N ARG A 22 8.67 1.85 -9.34
CA ARG A 22 9.73 1.92 -8.35
C ARG A 22 9.25 1.52 -6.95
N ALA A 23 8.08 2.02 -6.52
CA ALA A 23 7.51 1.65 -5.23
C ALA A 23 7.21 0.15 -5.17
N ARG A 24 6.54 -0.38 -6.20
CA ARG A 24 6.22 -1.79 -6.36
C ARG A 24 7.46 -2.68 -6.18
N GLY A 25 8.50 -2.44 -6.98
CA GLY A 25 9.72 -3.23 -6.92
C GLY A 25 10.42 -3.17 -5.56
N PHE A 26 10.38 -2.02 -4.87
CA PHE A 26 10.91 -1.90 -3.51
C PHE A 26 10.09 -2.72 -2.50
N TYR A 27 8.76 -2.55 -2.45
CA TYR A 27 7.92 -3.21 -1.45
C TYR A 27 7.77 -4.72 -1.70
N GLU A 28 7.75 -5.17 -2.97
CA GLU A 28 7.84 -6.59 -3.33
C GLU A 28 9.12 -7.22 -2.77
N GLN A 29 10.28 -6.57 -2.97
CA GLN A 29 11.57 -7.11 -2.52
C GLN A 29 11.76 -7.03 -1.00
N ALA A 30 11.32 -5.94 -0.38
CA ALA A 30 11.54 -5.71 1.05
C ALA A 30 10.61 -6.57 1.93
N PHE A 31 9.36 -6.79 1.49
CA PHE A 31 8.32 -7.41 2.33
C PHE A 31 7.65 -8.62 1.71
N GLY A 32 7.92 -8.95 0.45
CA GLY A 32 7.25 -10.06 -0.23
C GLY A 32 5.78 -9.81 -0.51
N TRP A 33 5.35 -8.54 -0.55
CA TRP A 33 3.98 -8.18 -0.89
C TRP A 33 3.65 -8.56 -2.33
N THR A 34 2.42 -8.99 -2.56
CA THR A 34 1.92 -9.29 -3.91
C THR A 34 1.24 -8.05 -4.49
N MET A 35 1.28 -7.89 -5.81
CA MET A 35 0.89 -6.66 -6.50
C MET A 35 -0.10 -6.96 -7.62
N THR A 36 -1.11 -6.11 -7.78
CA THR A 36 -2.08 -6.15 -8.89
C THR A 36 -2.16 -4.79 -9.56
N GLU A 37 -1.90 -4.72 -10.86
CA GLU A 37 -1.92 -3.48 -11.63
C GLU A 37 -3.28 -3.29 -12.32
N TYR A 38 -3.87 -2.10 -12.15
CA TYR A 38 -5.13 -1.73 -12.81
C TYR A 38 -4.96 -0.67 -13.89
N GLY A 39 -3.79 -0.04 -13.96
CA GLY A 39 -3.47 1.00 -14.91
C GLY A 39 -2.20 1.76 -14.53
N PRO A 40 -1.86 2.81 -15.29
CA PRO A 40 -0.63 3.57 -15.07
C PRO A 40 -0.61 4.33 -13.74
N ASP A 41 -1.78 4.65 -13.19
CA ASP A 41 -1.92 5.54 -12.03
C ASP A 41 -2.30 4.80 -10.74
N TYR A 42 -2.51 3.48 -10.80
CA TYR A 42 -2.93 2.70 -9.63
C TYR A 42 -2.46 1.24 -9.65
N CYS A 43 -1.91 0.80 -8.52
CA CYS A 43 -1.54 -0.59 -8.25
C CYS A 43 -1.95 -0.97 -6.82
N ALA A 44 -2.69 -2.08 -6.67
CA ALA A 44 -3.03 -2.62 -5.36
C ALA A 44 -1.93 -3.57 -4.87
N PHE A 45 -1.79 -3.71 -3.56
CA PHE A 45 -0.90 -4.68 -2.91
C PHE A 45 -1.60 -5.47 -1.81
N SER A 46 -1.11 -6.68 -1.53
CA SER A 46 -1.53 -7.52 -0.40
C SER A 46 -0.31 -8.12 0.33
N ASP A 47 -0.35 -8.09 1.66
CA ASP A 47 0.61 -8.81 2.53
C ASP A 47 0.11 -10.19 3.00
N GLY A 48 -1.09 -10.60 2.54
CA GLY A 48 -1.81 -11.80 2.98
C GLY A 48 -2.89 -11.53 4.04
N ARG A 49 -2.93 -10.34 4.64
CA ARG A 49 -3.99 -9.88 5.56
C ARG A 49 -4.35 -8.40 5.36
N LEU A 50 -3.35 -7.53 5.28
CA LEU A 50 -3.47 -6.11 4.95
C LEU A 50 -3.53 -5.96 3.44
N GLU A 51 -4.51 -5.19 2.99
CA GLU A 51 -4.61 -4.75 1.59
C GLU A 51 -4.19 -3.28 1.49
N GLY A 52 -3.89 -2.83 0.28
CA GLY A 52 -3.60 -1.42 0.07
C GLY A 52 -3.37 -1.06 -1.37
N GLY A 53 -2.98 0.19 -1.58
CA GLY A 53 -2.76 0.75 -2.91
C GLY A 53 -1.60 1.74 -2.97
N PHE A 54 -0.97 1.79 -4.14
CA PHE A 54 -0.11 2.87 -4.59
C PHE A 54 -0.86 3.66 -5.66
N THR A 55 -0.92 4.98 -5.48
CA THR A 55 -1.53 5.91 -6.44
C THR A 55 -0.59 7.05 -6.76
N THR A 56 -0.59 7.51 -8.01
CA THR A 56 0.07 8.78 -8.41
C THR A 56 -0.87 9.98 -8.21
N ILE A 57 -2.14 9.74 -7.91
CA ILE A 57 -3.16 10.76 -7.75
C ILE A 57 -3.07 11.32 -6.33
N GLY A 58 -2.47 12.50 -6.21
CA GLY A 58 -2.36 13.23 -4.96
C GLY A 58 -1.05 13.99 -4.84
N THR A 59 -0.88 14.72 -3.75
CA THR A 59 0.40 15.36 -3.45
C THR A 59 1.29 14.37 -2.68
N VAL A 60 2.39 13.95 -3.29
CA VAL A 60 3.46 13.23 -2.58
C VAL A 60 3.99 14.15 -1.48
N ARG A 61 3.90 13.71 -0.23
CA ARG A 61 4.47 14.41 0.92
C ARG A 61 5.66 13.62 1.44
N PRO A 62 6.90 14.04 1.13
CA PRO A 62 8.08 13.52 1.80
C PRO A 62 7.89 13.64 3.32
N GLY A 63 8.27 12.60 4.07
CA GLY A 63 8.01 12.49 5.50
C GLY A 63 8.31 13.78 6.28
N ALA A 64 7.43 14.07 7.25
CA ALA A 64 7.45 15.28 8.07
C ALA A 64 8.86 15.58 8.61
N ARG A 65 9.29 16.84 8.48
CA ARG A 65 10.43 17.35 9.24
C ARG A 65 10.04 17.34 10.70
N TRP A 66 10.69 16.49 11.49
CA TRP A 66 10.62 16.53 12.95
C TRP A 66 11.16 17.85 13.49
#